data_AF-A0AAD3HDN9-F1
#
_entry.id   AF-A0AAD3HDN9-F1
#
_cell.length_a   1.000
_cell.length_b   1.000
_cell.length_c   1.000
_cell.angle_alpha   90.00
_cell.angle_beta   90.00
_cell.angle_gamma   90.00
#
_symmetry.space_group_name_H-M   'P 1'
#
loop_
_entity.id
_entity.type
_entity.pdbx_description
1 polymer ?
#
loop_
_entity_poly.entity_id
_entity_poly.type
_entity_poly.pdbx_seq_one_letter_code
_entity_poly.pdbx_strand_id
1 'polypeptide(L)'
;MKVLSAVCSIVLLTTPFAEGSASVATPSVQPPPSIEPVVAESKGNPVIQLAGYVKDSFVRMKDGSVQLYSNHKRCNEIRAKQKEYLQLAAANLPESEQKAAMKYRVSAGGISYEEFDFLVKGKDDRGKLANIVFMMFFAPNFVPYAFMFFPEMLPSPFSMPMNKMGMPHSKWSEISRERTHAVISTLLDLEKAARIPPMMSNINPFGKGRTKKMMERMDKLGHDIGGILLANNAYGSEGANLVFKVLNDEIYSAEKPNKQVESLGTMPKAVIKGLGRALEAPSFNSLIPTFIVKGKVLNSLKQIENADNFLVAQDIDLNSLSYDLLQEACGARLIGGPGRSSEEMVQRLTSWLDTTVKEPKKVTEEKGLHYNGNFARASLLCYNLVDGARDGRAASYLPRLLFQGQMNSSAATPEIEEGGKRKKNKK
;
A
#
# COMPACT_ATOMS: atom_id res chain seq x y z
N MET A 1 -9.90 -8.45 25.53
CA MET A 1 -11.02 -7.67 24.96
C MET A 1 -11.17 -6.27 25.60
N LYS A 2 -10.08 -5.72 26.17
CA LYS A 2 -9.96 -4.34 26.70
C LYS A 2 -9.47 -3.31 25.65
N VAL A 3 -9.22 -3.77 24.42
CA VAL A 3 -8.42 -3.11 23.37
C VAL A 3 -9.15 -1.97 22.66
N LEU A 4 -10.49 -1.94 22.65
CA LEU A 4 -11.24 -0.81 22.06
C LEU A 4 -11.62 0.29 23.06
N SER A 5 -11.27 0.16 24.35
CA SER A 5 -11.58 1.17 25.37
C SER A 5 -10.49 2.22 25.53
N ALA A 6 -9.26 1.96 25.09
CA ALA A 6 -8.12 2.87 25.28
C ALA A 6 -8.12 4.06 24.30
N VAL A 7 -8.75 3.91 23.13
CA VAL A 7 -8.90 5.01 22.14
C VAL A 7 -9.85 6.12 22.63
N CYS A 8 -10.65 5.87 23.68
CA CYS A 8 -11.60 6.84 24.23
C CYS A 8 -11.00 7.96 25.11
N SER A 9 -9.71 7.92 25.48
CA SER A 9 -9.17 8.88 26.47
C SER A 9 -8.45 10.11 25.89
N ILE A 10 -8.38 10.29 24.57
CA ILE A 10 -7.53 11.35 23.96
C ILE A 10 -8.32 12.54 23.35
N VAL A 11 -9.66 12.54 23.34
CA VAL A 11 -10.46 13.60 22.66
C VAL A 11 -11.04 14.64 23.65
N LEU A 12 -10.30 15.05 24.68
CA LEU A 12 -10.77 16.04 25.66
C LEU A 12 -9.84 17.25 25.87
N LEU A 13 -9.26 17.77 24.78
CA LEU A 13 -8.68 19.11 24.78
C LEU A 13 -9.16 19.90 23.57
N THR A 14 -10.30 20.56 23.74
CA THR A 14 -10.80 21.62 22.88
C THR A 14 -10.01 22.90 23.14
N THR A 15 -9.45 23.50 22.08
CA THR A 15 -8.99 24.90 22.09
C THR A 15 -9.59 25.64 20.89
N PRO A 16 -9.88 26.94 21.03
CA PRO A 16 -10.75 27.66 20.10
C PRO A 16 -10.09 27.93 18.76
N PHE A 17 -10.94 27.89 17.73
CA PHE A 17 -10.68 28.28 16.35
C PHE A 17 -10.17 29.73 16.29
N ALA A 18 -8.98 29.94 15.71
CA ALA A 18 -8.50 31.27 15.32
C ALA A 18 -8.79 31.48 13.83
N GLU A 19 -9.62 32.49 13.53
CA GLU A 19 -9.92 32.94 12.17
C GLU A 19 -8.69 33.65 11.58
N GLY A 20 -7.92 32.91 10.78
CA GLY A 20 -6.84 33.47 9.95
C GLY A 20 -7.37 33.85 8.57
N SER A 21 -7.57 35.15 8.35
CA SER A 21 -7.87 35.74 7.04
C SER A 21 -6.65 35.61 6.12
N ALA A 22 -6.75 34.80 5.06
CA ALA A 22 -5.72 34.69 4.04
C ALA A 22 -6.21 35.31 2.73
N SER A 23 -5.53 36.39 2.33
CA SER A 23 -5.68 37.06 1.04
C SER A 23 -5.35 36.11 -0.11
N VAL A 24 -6.30 35.89 -1.02
CA VAL A 24 -6.16 35.03 -2.19
C VAL A 24 -5.49 35.84 -3.31
N ALA A 25 -4.23 35.52 -3.60
CA ALA A 25 -3.58 35.93 -4.84
C ALA A 25 -4.08 35.04 -6.00
N THR A 26 -4.58 35.67 -7.05
CA THR A 26 -5.08 35.04 -8.28
C THR A 26 -3.94 34.34 -9.03
N PRO A 27 -4.07 33.06 -9.42
CA PRO A 27 -3.07 32.40 -10.26
C PRO A 27 -3.19 32.88 -11.72
N SER A 28 -2.04 33.12 -12.34
CA SER A 28 -1.87 33.40 -13.76
C SER A 28 -2.34 32.19 -14.59
N VAL A 29 -3.29 32.42 -15.48
CA VAL A 29 -3.82 31.43 -16.42
C VAL A 29 -2.78 31.19 -17.53
N GLN A 30 -2.12 30.03 -17.51
CA GLN A 30 -1.36 29.57 -18.67
C GLN A 30 -2.33 29.09 -19.77
N PRO A 31 -2.07 29.42 -21.05
CA PRO A 31 -2.86 28.92 -22.16
C PRO A 31 -2.74 27.39 -22.29
N PRO A 32 -3.80 26.70 -22.74
CA PRO A 32 -3.78 25.25 -22.89
C PRO A 32 -2.71 24.81 -23.89
N PRO A 33 -2.05 23.65 -23.66
CA PRO A 33 -1.09 23.10 -24.60
C PRO A 33 -1.77 22.80 -25.95
N SER A 34 -1.10 23.20 -27.03
CA SER A 34 -1.49 22.93 -28.41
C SER A 34 -1.69 21.42 -28.60
N ILE A 35 -2.89 21.02 -29.02
CA ILE A 35 -3.23 19.64 -29.34
C ILE A 35 -2.56 19.32 -30.67
N GLU A 36 -1.46 18.57 -30.64
CA GLU A 36 -0.90 17.99 -31.85
C GLU A 36 -1.92 17.04 -32.50
N PRO A 37 -2.07 17.07 -33.84
CA PRO A 37 -3.04 16.24 -34.54
C PRO A 37 -2.71 14.76 -34.34
N VAL A 38 -3.67 14.01 -33.83
CA VAL A 38 -3.63 12.55 -33.75
C VAL A 38 -3.42 12.03 -35.18
N VAL A 39 -2.22 11.53 -35.45
CA VAL A 39 -1.87 10.88 -36.72
C VAL A 39 -2.85 9.73 -36.93
N ALA A 40 -3.68 9.84 -37.97
CA ALA A 40 -4.62 8.79 -38.34
C ALA A 40 -3.84 7.49 -38.60
N GLU A 41 -4.06 6.47 -37.76
CA GLU A 41 -3.52 5.13 -37.95
C GLU A 41 -3.90 4.65 -39.35
N SER A 42 -2.89 4.50 -40.21
CA SER A 42 -3.09 3.91 -41.52
C SER A 42 -3.57 2.47 -41.31
N LYS A 43 -4.71 2.13 -41.91
CA LYS A 43 -5.25 0.78 -41.94
C LYS A 43 -4.31 -0.12 -42.76
N GLY A 44 -3.21 -0.54 -42.15
CA GLY A 44 -2.29 -1.51 -42.72
C GLY A 44 -3.00 -2.85 -42.98
N ASN A 45 -2.51 -3.60 -43.96
CA ASN A 45 -3.04 -4.93 -44.28
C ASN A 45 -3.01 -5.82 -43.03
N PRO A 46 -4.14 -6.43 -42.61
CA PRO A 46 -4.22 -7.25 -41.39
C PRO A 46 -3.24 -8.43 -41.38
N VAL A 47 -2.87 -8.96 -42.55
CA VAL A 47 -1.87 -10.04 -42.66
C VAL A 47 -0.47 -9.52 -42.31
N ILE A 48 -0.13 -8.30 -42.74
CA ILE A 48 1.14 -7.65 -42.40
C ILE A 48 1.18 -7.31 -40.90
N GLN A 49 0.06 -6.88 -40.33
CA GLN A 49 -0.06 -6.64 -38.89
C GLN A 49 0.12 -7.95 -38.09
N LEU A 50 -0.51 -9.04 -38.52
CA LEU A 50 -0.36 -10.34 -37.86
C LEU A 50 1.06 -10.88 -37.97
N ALA A 51 1.68 -10.80 -39.16
CA ALA A 51 3.07 -11.21 -39.36
C ALA A 51 4.04 -10.36 -38.51
N GLY A 52 3.78 -9.05 -38.43
CA GLY A 52 4.49 -8.13 -37.54
C GLY A 52 4.35 -8.54 -36.08
N TYR A 53 3.12 -8.81 -35.61
CA TYR A 53 2.86 -9.24 -34.25
C TYR A 53 3.56 -10.56 -33.88
N VAL A 54 3.54 -11.54 -34.78
CA VAL A 54 4.23 -12.82 -34.57
C VAL A 54 5.74 -12.61 -34.51
N LYS A 55 6.31 -11.84 -35.44
CA LYS A 55 7.74 -11.50 -35.45
C LYS A 55 8.14 -10.78 -34.16
N ASP A 56 7.39 -9.77 -33.74
CA ASP A 56 7.65 -9.00 -32.52
C ASP A 56 7.55 -9.89 -31.27
N SER A 57 6.61 -10.83 -31.26
CA SER A 57 6.46 -11.80 -30.17
C SER A 57 7.69 -12.71 -30.08
N PHE A 58 8.20 -13.22 -31.20
CA PHE A 58 9.42 -14.04 -31.22
C PHE A 58 10.66 -13.24 -30.80
N VAL A 59 10.81 -12.01 -31.29
CA VAL A 59 11.94 -11.14 -30.91
C VAL A 59 11.90 -10.86 -29.41
N ARG A 60 10.74 -10.50 -28.85
CA ARG A 60 10.57 -10.27 -27.40
C ARG A 60 10.83 -11.53 -26.59
N MET A 61 10.40 -12.69 -27.07
CA MET A 61 10.67 -13.96 -26.40
C MET A 61 12.17 -14.25 -26.36
N LYS A 62 12.87 -14.05 -27.47
CA LYS A 62 14.33 -14.21 -27.56
C LYS A 62 15.04 -13.23 -26.63
N ASP A 63 14.75 -11.94 -26.75
CA ASP A 63 15.41 -10.87 -25.99
C ASP A 63 15.16 -11.02 -24.49
N GLY A 64 13.91 -11.30 -24.09
CA GLY A 64 13.55 -11.57 -22.70
C GLY A 64 14.24 -12.81 -22.13
N SER A 65 14.42 -13.86 -22.94
CA SER A 65 15.15 -15.07 -22.51
C SER A 65 16.65 -14.80 -22.34
N VAL A 66 17.27 -14.06 -23.26
CA VAL A 66 18.67 -13.63 -23.16
C VAL A 66 18.88 -12.75 -21.94
N GLN A 67 17.97 -11.80 -21.70
CA GLN A 67 18.01 -10.93 -20.52
C GLN A 67 17.78 -11.71 -19.23
N LEU A 68 16.90 -12.71 -19.21
CA LEU A 68 16.69 -13.55 -18.03
C LEU A 68 17.95 -14.37 -17.71
N TYR A 69 18.64 -14.87 -18.72
CA TYR A 69 19.91 -15.58 -18.56
C TYR A 69 21.03 -14.66 -18.06
N SER A 70 21.17 -13.45 -18.62
CA SER A 70 22.16 -12.48 -18.15
C SER A 70 21.86 -12.02 -16.72
N ASN A 71 20.58 -11.82 -16.38
CA ASN A 71 20.14 -11.51 -15.02
C ASN A 71 20.48 -12.65 -14.05
N HIS A 72 20.33 -13.91 -14.47
CA HIS A 72 20.73 -15.07 -13.68
C HIS A 72 22.24 -15.07 -13.38
N LYS A 73 23.08 -14.76 -14.39
CA LYS A 73 24.54 -14.64 -14.22
C LYS A 73 24.88 -13.52 -13.21
N ARG A 74 24.32 -12.32 -13.37
CA ARG A 74 24.49 -11.19 -12.44
C ARG A 74 24.06 -11.56 -11.02
N CYS A 75 22.94 -12.28 -10.86
CA CYS A 75 22.50 -12.77 -9.55
C CYS A 75 23.54 -13.70 -8.89
N ASN A 76 24.22 -14.55 -9.65
CA ASN A 76 25.22 -15.46 -9.11
C ASN A 76 26.50 -14.72 -8.73
N GLU A 77 26.90 -13.71 -9.51
CA GLU A 77 28.02 -12.82 -9.19
C GLU A 77 27.77 -12.06 -7.88
N ILE A 78 26.58 -11.46 -7.71
CA ILE A 78 26.21 -10.76 -6.47
C ILE A 78 26.21 -11.72 -5.27
N ARG A 79 25.68 -12.94 -5.43
CA ARG A 79 25.72 -13.95 -4.35
C ARG A 79 27.13 -14.39 -4.02
N ALA A 80 28.04 -14.44 -4.99
CA ALA A 80 29.44 -14.73 -4.75
C ALA A 80 30.07 -13.62 -3.89
N LYS A 81 29.82 -12.34 -4.19
CA LYS A 81 30.24 -11.20 -3.36
C LYS A 81 29.70 -11.30 -1.93
N GLN A 82 28.40 -11.57 -1.75
CA GLN A 82 27.81 -11.77 -0.42
C GLN A 82 28.48 -12.92 0.34
N LYS A 83 28.78 -14.03 -0.35
CA LYS A 83 29.45 -15.19 0.26
C LYS A 83 30.87 -14.84 0.70
N GLU A 84 31.63 -14.12 -0.13
CA GLU A 84 32.97 -13.66 0.19
C GLU A 84 32.97 -12.71 1.39
N TYR A 85 32.08 -11.71 1.39
CA TYR A 85 31.90 -10.80 2.52
C TYR A 85 31.58 -11.56 3.82
N LEU A 86 30.66 -12.53 3.77
CA LEU A 86 30.32 -13.34 4.93
C LEU A 86 31.49 -14.22 5.39
N GLN A 87 32.32 -14.72 4.48
CA GLN A 87 33.51 -15.50 4.84
C GLN A 87 34.56 -14.63 5.54
N LEU A 88 34.79 -13.41 5.04
CA LEU A 88 35.69 -12.43 5.67
C LEU A 88 35.16 -11.98 7.04
N ALA A 89 33.85 -11.71 7.15
CA ALA A 89 33.24 -11.36 8.42
C ALA A 89 33.32 -12.52 9.43
N ALA A 90 33.03 -13.75 8.98
CA ALA A 90 33.11 -14.94 9.84
C ALA A 90 34.52 -15.22 10.33
N ALA A 91 35.55 -14.97 9.51
CA ALA A 91 36.96 -15.11 9.92
C ALA A 91 37.33 -14.19 11.10
N ASN A 92 36.62 -13.07 11.27
CA ASN A 92 36.85 -12.10 12.34
C ASN A 92 35.91 -12.27 13.55
N LEU A 93 34.94 -13.18 13.48
CA LEU A 93 33.93 -13.40 14.52
C LEU A 93 34.23 -14.69 15.34
N PRO A 94 33.95 -14.70 16.65
CA PRO A 94 34.05 -15.91 17.46
C PRO A 94 33.06 -17.00 16.99
N GLU A 95 33.43 -18.28 17.16
CA GLU A 95 32.72 -19.44 16.59
C GLU A 95 31.22 -19.52 16.98
N SER A 96 30.86 -19.00 18.16
CA SER A 96 29.48 -18.88 18.63
C SER A 96 28.63 -17.90 17.80
N GLU A 97 29.24 -16.84 17.28
CA GLU A 97 28.57 -15.78 16.50
C GLU A 97 28.57 -16.09 14.99
N GLN A 98 29.53 -16.88 14.51
CA GLN A 98 29.56 -17.34 13.11
C GLN A 98 28.30 -18.12 12.73
N LYS A 99 27.77 -18.96 13.63
CA LYS A 99 26.52 -19.71 13.41
C LYS A 99 25.30 -18.78 13.36
N ALA A 100 25.31 -17.69 14.11
CA ALA A 100 24.26 -16.68 14.05
C ALA A 100 24.33 -15.88 12.73
N ALA A 101 25.53 -15.49 12.29
CA ALA A 101 25.76 -14.75 11.05
C ALA A 101 25.25 -15.51 9.81
N MET A 102 25.43 -16.84 9.75
CA MET A 102 24.89 -17.66 8.65
C MET A 102 23.36 -17.63 8.54
N LYS A 103 22.64 -17.36 9.64
CA LYS A 103 21.17 -17.27 9.65
C LYS A 103 20.66 -15.98 8.98
N TYR A 104 21.49 -14.94 8.89
CA TYR A 104 21.15 -13.64 8.34
C TYR A 104 21.53 -13.46 6.86
N ARG A 105 21.68 -14.54 6.08
CA ARG A 105 22.06 -14.49 4.66
C ARG A 105 21.24 -13.53 3.79
N VAL A 106 19.98 -13.27 4.14
CA VAL A 106 19.11 -12.36 3.36
C VAL A 106 19.41 -10.88 3.66
N SER A 107 19.86 -10.57 4.87
CA SER A 107 20.30 -9.23 5.30
C SER A 107 21.83 -9.15 5.41
N ALA A 108 22.54 -10.10 4.83
CA ALA A 108 23.98 -10.17 4.85
C ALA A 108 24.53 -9.04 3.98
N GLY A 109 25.46 -8.29 4.57
CA GLY A 109 26.09 -7.15 3.94
C GLY A 109 27.02 -7.46 2.79
N GLY A 110 27.82 -6.46 2.42
CA GLY A 110 28.82 -6.57 1.36
C GLY A 110 28.28 -6.44 -0.05
N ILE A 111 27.05 -5.95 -0.21
CA ILE A 111 26.44 -5.59 -1.49
C ILE A 111 25.68 -4.27 -1.36
N SER A 112 25.47 -3.57 -2.48
CA SER A 112 24.68 -2.34 -2.49
C SER A 112 23.17 -2.62 -2.39
N TYR A 113 22.37 -1.60 -2.08
CA TYR A 113 20.90 -1.73 -2.09
C TYR A 113 20.36 -2.06 -3.49
N GLU A 114 20.97 -1.53 -4.56
CA GLU A 114 20.62 -1.88 -5.93
C GLU A 114 20.82 -3.38 -6.19
N GLU A 115 21.97 -3.93 -5.76
CA GLU A 115 22.26 -5.36 -5.90
C GLU A 115 21.29 -6.22 -5.07
N PHE A 116 20.90 -5.76 -3.88
CA PHE A 116 19.88 -6.42 -3.05
C PHE A 116 18.52 -6.43 -3.74
N ASP A 117 18.04 -5.27 -4.22
CA ASP A 117 16.78 -5.16 -4.94
C ASP A 117 16.77 -6.03 -6.21
N PHE A 118 17.89 -6.03 -6.95
CA PHE A 118 18.08 -6.90 -8.11
C PHE A 118 17.96 -8.40 -7.76
N LEU A 119 18.53 -8.84 -6.63
CA LEU A 119 18.40 -10.21 -6.16
C LEU A 119 16.95 -10.58 -5.79
N VAL A 120 16.22 -9.64 -5.17
CA VAL A 120 14.81 -9.82 -4.81
C VAL A 120 13.96 -9.97 -6.07
N LYS A 121 14.11 -9.06 -7.04
CA LYS A 121 13.44 -9.14 -8.35
C LYS A 121 13.79 -10.41 -9.10
N GLY A 122 15.08 -10.80 -9.13
CA GLY A 122 15.52 -12.04 -9.77
C GLY A 122 15.02 -13.32 -9.07
N LYS A 123 14.67 -13.27 -7.78
CA LYS A 123 13.98 -14.37 -7.09
C LYS A 123 12.51 -14.43 -7.51
N ASP A 124 11.83 -13.29 -7.57
CA ASP A 124 10.43 -13.19 -8.00
C ASP A 124 10.26 -13.69 -9.44
N ASP A 125 11.11 -13.24 -10.36
CA ASP A 125 11.11 -13.63 -11.77
C ASP A 125 11.30 -15.14 -11.98
N ARG A 126 12.16 -15.78 -11.18
CA ARG A 126 12.32 -17.24 -11.22
C ARG A 126 11.09 -17.97 -10.69
N GLY A 127 10.43 -17.43 -9.67
CA GLY A 127 9.16 -17.96 -9.17
C GLY A 127 8.06 -17.88 -10.23
N LYS A 128 7.97 -16.74 -10.92
CA LYS A 128 7.08 -16.53 -12.06
C LYS A 128 7.36 -17.50 -13.21
N LEU A 129 8.62 -17.66 -13.61
CA LEU A 129 9.01 -18.62 -14.64
C LEU A 129 8.63 -20.05 -14.23
N ALA A 130 8.92 -20.46 -12.99
CA ALA A 130 8.56 -21.79 -12.52
C ALA A 130 7.04 -22.03 -12.56
N ASN A 131 6.24 -21.02 -12.17
CA ASN A 131 4.78 -21.09 -12.27
C ASN A 131 4.30 -21.20 -13.73
N ILE A 132 4.90 -20.45 -14.65
CA ILE A 132 4.58 -20.55 -16.09
C ILE A 132 4.91 -21.95 -16.61
N VAL A 133 6.11 -22.46 -16.33
CA VAL A 133 6.53 -23.81 -16.75
C VAL A 133 5.57 -24.85 -16.20
N PHE A 134 5.23 -24.77 -14.91
CA PHE A 134 4.26 -25.64 -14.28
C PHE A 134 2.90 -25.62 -15.01
N MET A 135 2.36 -24.43 -15.31
CA MET A 135 1.10 -24.35 -16.06
C MET A 135 1.22 -24.84 -17.50
N MET A 136 2.35 -24.65 -18.17
CA MET A 136 2.58 -25.21 -19.51
C MET A 136 2.52 -26.75 -19.48
N PHE A 137 3.00 -27.37 -18.41
CA PHE A 137 2.92 -28.83 -18.24
C PHE A 137 1.54 -29.32 -17.82
N PHE A 138 0.89 -28.68 -16.84
CA PHE A 138 -0.33 -29.20 -16.21
C PHE A 138 -1.63 -28.59 -16.74
N ALA A 139 -1.57 -27.40 -17.34
CA ALA A 139 -2.74 -26.67 -17.85
C ALA A 139 -2.40 -25.82 -19.11
N PRO A 140 -1.85 -26.42 -20.18
CA PRO A 140 -1.37 -25.67 -21.35
C PRO A 140 -2.46 -24.82 -22.00
N ASN A 141 -3.69 -25.31 -22.04
CA ASN A 141 -4.84 -24.58 -22.61
C ASN A 141 -5.22 -23.34 -21.79
N PHE A 142 -4.81 -23.26 -20.52
CA PHE A 142 -5.08 -22.12 -19.65
C PHE A 142 -4.00 -21.03 -19.73
N VAL A 143 -2.79 -21.37 -20.19
CA VAL A 143 -1.64 -20.45 -20.23
C VAL A 143 -1.94 -19.15 -21.00
N PRO A 144 -2.57 -19.17 -22.20
CA PRO A 144 -2.90 -17.94 -22.92
C PRO A 144 -3.83 -17.03 -22.12
N TYR A 145 -4.86 -17.60 -21.47
CA TYR A 145 -5.78 -16.86 -20.62
C TYR A 145 -5.09 -16.32 -19.37
N ALA A 146 -4.19 -17.09 -18.77
CA ALA A 146 -3.43 -16.65 -17.61
C ALA A 146 -2.56 -15.43 -17.94
N PHE A 147 -1.93 -15.38 -19.13
CA PHE A 147 -1.20 -14.17 -19.55
C PHE A 147 -2.12 -12.99 -19.85
N MET A 148 -3.30 -13.23 -20.41
CA MET A 148 -4.29 -12.19 -20.69
C MET A 148 -4.86 -11.56 -19.41
N PHE A 149 -5.17 -12.37 -18.39
CA PHE A 149 -5.80 -11.90 -17.15
C PHE A 149 -4.80 -11.56 -16.03
N PHE A 150 -3.59 -12.09 -16.09
CA PHE A 150 -2.54 -11.88 -15.08
C PHE A 150 -1.21 -11.53 -15.75
N PRO A 151 -1.09 -10.34 -16.37
CA PRO A 151 0.14 -9.92 -17.03
C PRO A 151 1.35 -9.88 -16.08
N GLU A 152 1.13 -9.66 -14.78
CA GLU A 152 2.19 -9.67 -13.75
C GLU A 152 2.82 -11.03 -13.49
N MET A 153 2.22 -12.10 -14.01
CA MET A 153 2.78 -13.45 -13.95
C MET A 153 3.98 -13.61 -14.88
N LEU A 154 4.15 -12.71 -15.85
CA LEU A 154 5.33 -12.69 -16.70
C LEU A 154 6.55 -12.18 -15.90
N PRO A 155 7.72 -12.83 -16.04
CA PRO A 155 8.96 -12.30 -15.49
C PRO A 155 9.24 -10.90 -16.05
N SER A 156 9.91 -10.06 -15.26
CA SER A 156 10.16 -8.67 -15.59
C SER A 156 10.77 -8.42 -16.98
N PRO A 157 11.68 -9.27 -17.53
CA PRO A 157 12.19 -9.10 -18.91
C PRO A 157 11.12 -9.21 -20.00
N PHE A 158 10.00 -9.88 -19.72
CA PHE A 158 8.89 -10.04 -20.65
C PHE A 158 7.75 -9.04 -20.39
N SER A 159 7.83 -8.27 -19.30
CA SER A 159 6.85 -7.22 -19.02
C SER A 159 7.03 -6.08 -20.02
N MET A 160 5.94 -5.70 -20.69
CA MET A 160 6.00 -4.55 -21.60
C MET A 160 6.05 -3.26 -20.77
N PRO A 161 7.07 -2.39 -20.95
CA PRO A 161 7.07 -1.10 -20.29
C PRO A 161 5.86 -0.29 -20.79
N MET A 162 5.06 0.25 -19.88
CA MET A 162 3.82 0.97 -20.18
C MET A 162 4.02 2.12 -21.18
N ASN A 163 5.19 2.75 -21.18
CA ASN A 163 5.55 3.80 -22.13
C ASN A 163 5.54 3.33 -23.60
N LYS A 164 5.77 2.04 -23.86
CA LYS A 164 5.71 1.47 -25.22
C LYS A 164 4.28 1.17 -25.69
N MET A 165 3.27 1.27 -24.82
CA MET A 165 1.86 1.14 -25.18
C MET A 165 1.22 2.47 -25.63
N GLY A 166 2.01 3.54 -25.83
CA GLY A 166 1.49 4.84 -26.26
C GLY A 166 0.66 5.58 -25.21
N MET A 167 0.73 5.15 -23.95
CA MET A 167 0.04 5.79 -22.85
C MET A 167 0.77 7.11 -22.49
N PRO A 168 0.09 8.27 -22.53
CA PRO A 168 0.71 9.58 -22.28
C PRO A 168 1.05 9.82 -20.80
N HIS A 169 0.75 8.87 -19.92
CA HIS A 169 0.91 9.02 -18.48
C HIS A 169 2.13 8.24 -17.97
N SER A 170 2.86 8.84 -17.02
CA SER A 170 3.92 8.12 -16.32
C SER A 170 3.33 6.94 -15.54
N LYS A 171 4.05 5.81 -15.50
CA LYS A 171 3.72 4.61 -14.68
C LYS A 171 3.26 5.00 -13.26
N TRP A 172 3.95 5.95 -12.64
CA TRP A 172 3.67 6.39 -11.28
C TRP A 172 2.37 7.20 -11.15
N SER A 173 1.99 7.95 -12.18
CA SER A 173 0.70 8.64 -12.22
C SER A 173 -0.46 7.63 -12.26
N GLU A 174 -0.32 6.57 -13.06
CA GLU A 174 -1.33 5.50 -13.14
C GLU A 174 -1.44 4.72 -11.83
N ILE A 175 -0.30 4.32 -11.25
CA ILE A 175 -0.26 3.67 -9.93
C ILE A 175 -0.92 4.57 -8.88
N SER A 176 -0.62 5.87 -8.88
CA SER A 176 -1.21 6.83 -7.96
C SER A 176 -2.73 6.91 -8.12
N ARG A 177 -3.24 6.94 -9.35
CA ARG A 177 -4.68 6.96 -9.62
C ARG A 177 -5.38 5.71 -9.08
N GLU A 178 -4.83 4.54 -9.35
CA GLU A 178 -5.40 3.26 -8.86
C GLU A 178 -5.35 3.15 -7.34
N ARG A 179 -4.28 3.67 -6.71
CA ARG A 179 -4.16 3.77 -5.25
C ARG A 179 -5.22 4.68 -4.66
N THR A 180 -5.47 5.85 -5.25
CA THR A 180 -6.56 6.75 -4.83
C THR A 180 -7.92 6.07 -4.98
N HIS A 181 -8.16 5.37 -6.09
CA HIS A 181 -9.39 4.59 -6.27
C HIS A 181 -9.52 3.49 -5.20
N ALA A 182 -8.42 2.82 -4.84
CA ALA A 182 -8.41 1.82 -3.78
C ALA A 182 -8.81 2.41 -2.42
N VAL A 183 -8.31 3.60 -2.06
CA VAL A 183 -8.72 4.32 -0.84
C VAL A 183 -10.22 4.57 -0.84
N ILE A 184 -10.74 5.23 -1.88
CA ILE A 184 -12.14 5.63 -1.95
C ILE A 184 -13.05 4.39 -1.89
N SER A 185 -12.71 3.34 -2.64
CA SER A 185 -13.46 2.08 -2.62
C SER A 185 -13.46 1.45 -1.23
N THR A 186 -12.34 1.50 -0.52
CA THR A 186 -12.21 0.92 0.82
C THR A 186 -13.05 1.67 1.84
N LEU A 187 -13.04 3.02 1.80
CA LEU A 187 -13.87 3.85 2.67
C LEU A 187 -15.36 3.60 2.44
N LEU A 188 -15.78 3.49 1.17
CA LEU A 188 -17.16 3.14 0.82
C LEU A 188 -17.53 1.72 1.27
N ASP A 189 -16.63 0.75 1.15
CA ASP A 189 -16.87 -0.62 1.61
C ASP A 189 -16.97 -0.69 3.15
N LEU A 190 -16.20 0.12 3.88
CA LEU A 190 -16.31 0.26 5.33
C LEU A 190 -17.66 0.85 5.73
N GLU A 191 -18.09 1.93 5.08
CA GLU A 191 -19.39 2.56 5.34
C GLU A 191 -20.56 1.62 5.00
N LYS A 192 -20.49 0.91 3.87
CA LYS A 192 -21.47 -0.14 3.52
C LYS A 192 -21.49 -1.25 4.55
N ALA A 193 -20.33 -1.71 5.05
CA ALA A 193 -20.27 -2.74 6.07
C ALA A 193 -20.81 -2.29 7.43
N ALA A 194 -20.79 -0.98 7.71
CA ALA A 194 -21.38 -0.40 8.91
C ALA A 194 -22.91 -0.26 8.80
N ARG A 195 -23.45 0.02 7.60
CA ARG A 195 -24.87 0.36 7.41
C ARG A 195 -25.72 -0.76 6.82
N ILE A 196 -25.15 -1.60 5.96
CA ILE A 196 -25.88 -2.61 5.20
C ILE A 196 -25.56 -3.99 5.78
N PRO A 197 -26.56 -4.71 6.33
CA PRO A 197 -26.33 -6.06 6.80
C PRO A 197 -25.93 -6.97 5.61
N PRO A 198 -24.99 -7.92 5.79
CA PRO A 198 -24.62 -8.85 4.74
C PRO A 198 -25.85 -9.61 4.24
N MET A 199 -25.99 -9.81 2.92
CA MET A 199 -27.16 -10.45 2.31
C MET A 199 -27.51 -11.81 2.97
N MET A 200 -26.50 -12.60 3.30
CA MET A 200 -26.67 -13.92 3.95
C MET A 200 -27.12 -13.84 5.43
N SER A 201 -27.01 -12.67 6.07
CA SER A 201 -27.41 -12.51 7.48
C SER A 201 -28.93 -12.55 7.68
N ASN A 202 -29.71 -12.29 6.63
CA ASN A 202 -31.17 -12.43 6.64
C ASN A 202 -31.60 -13.91 6.65
N ILE A 203 -30.74 -14.81 6.16
CA ILE A 203 -31.04 -16.25 6.04
C ILE A 203 -30.74 -16.99 7.35
N ASN A 204 -29.79 -16.51 8.16
CA ASN A 204 -29.43 -17.14 9.44
C ASN A 204 -30.03 -16.37 10.64
N PRO A 205 -31.17 -16.82 11.21
CA PRO A 205 -31.82 -16.14 12.33
C PRO A 205 -30.95 -16.10 13.60
N PHE A 206 -30.03 -17.05 13.78
CA PHE A 206 -29.11 -17.09 14.93
C PHE A 206 -27.88 -16.17 14.77
N GLY A 207 -27.68 -15.59 13.58
CA GLY A 207 -26.53 -14.73 13.27
C GLY A 207 -26.72 -13.23 13.57
N LYS A 208 -27.96 -12.78 13.80
CA LYS A 208 -28.32 -11.34 13.84
C LYS A 208 -27.51 -10.54 14.86
N GLY A 209 -27.31 -11.08 16.07
CA GLY A 209 -26.53 -10.40 17.11
C GLY A 209 -25.05 -10.24 16.76
N ARG A 210 -24.46 -11.22 16.07
CA ARG A 210 -23.06 -11.14 15.60
C ARG A 210 -22.92 -10.11 14.47
N THR A 211 -23.89 -10.06 13.56
CA THR A 211 -23.95 -9.06 12.48
C THR A 211 -24.06 -7.65 13.05
N LYS A 212 -24.97 -7.41 14.00
CA LYS A 212 -25.13 -6.09 14.64
C LYS A 212 -23.84 -5.63 15.31
N LYS A 213 -23.21 -6.49 16.12
CA LYS A 213 -21.90 -6.20 16.73
C LYS A 213 -20.80 -5.93 15.71
N MET A 214 -20.83 -6.59 14.55
CA MET A 214 -19.87 -6.34 13.48
C MET A 214 -20.12 -4.97 12.84
N MET A 215 -21.37 -4.62 12.56
CA MET A 215 -21.75 -3.31 12.00
C MET A 215 -21.36 -2.17 12.95
N GLU A 216 -21.69 -2.28 14.24
CA GLU A 216 -21.28 -1.31 15.28
C GLU A 216 -19.76 -1.14 15.35
N ARG A 217 -18.99 -2.23 15.17
CA ARG A 217 -17.52 -2.15 15.13
C ARG A 217 -17.00 -1.44 13.88
N MET A 218 -17.63 -1.66 12.72
CA MET A 218 -17.25 -0.97 11.48
C MET A 218 -17.60 0.52 11.55
N ASP A 219 -18.75 0.85 12.14
CA ASP A 219 -19.19 2.22 12.36
C ASP A 219 -18.22 2.97 13.29
N LYS A 220 -17.90 2.37 14.44
CA LYS A 220 -16.88 2.90 15.35
C LYS A 220 -15.52 3.07 14.68
N LEU A 221 -15.07 2.06 13.92
CA LEU A 221 -13.81 2.16 13.18
C LEU A 221 -13.84 3.32 12.17
N GLY A 222 -14.96 3.53 11.48
CA GLY A 222 -15.13 4.67 10.58
C GLY A 222 -15.00 6.01 11.30
N HIS A 223 -15.60 6.14 12.48
CA HIS A 223 -15.45 7.33 13.34
C HIS A 223 -14.01 7.52 13.83
N ASP A 224 -13.34 6.46 14.29
CA ASP A 224 -11.96 6.52 14.77
C ASP A 224 -11.01 6.95 13.63
N ILE A 225 -11.18 6.38 12.43
CA ILE A 225 -10.44 6.80 11.22
C ILE A 225 -10.73 8.26 10.90
N GLY A 226 -12.00 8.67 10.90
CA GLY A 226 -12.38 10.06 10.67
C GLY A 226 -11.70 11.03 11.64
N GLY A 227 -11.65 10.69 12.93
CA GLY A 227 -10.98 11.47 13.96
C GLY A 227 -9.47 11.63 13.70
N ILE A 228 -8.78 10.54 13.35
CA ILE A 228 -7.35 10.59 12.99
C ILE A 228 -7.13 11.46 11.76
N LEU A 229 -7.96 11.29 10.72
CA LEU A 229 -7.79 12.01 9.46
C LEU A 229 -8.09 13.52 9.60
N LEU A 230 -8.92 13.92 10.55
CA LEU A 230 -9.24 15.31 10.85
C LEU A 230 -8.31 15.96 11.87
N ALA A 231 -7.42 15.19 12.50
CA ALA A 231 -6.51 15.73 13.51
C ALA A 231 -5.53 16.75 12.90
N ASN A 232 -5.28 17.82 13.66
CA ASN A 232 -4.23 18.78 13.33
C ASN A 232 -2.89 18.02 13.25
N ASN A 233 -2.16 18.19 12.15
CA ASN A 233 -0.91 17.47 11.83
C ASN A 233 -1.05 16.01 11.38
N ALA A 234 -2.24 15.56 10.97
CA ALA A 234 -2.41 14.23 10.39
C ALA A 234 -1.81 14.06 8.98
N TYR A 235 -0.75 14.78 8.60
CA TYR A 235 -0.13 14.75 7.27
C TYR A 235 1.35 14.38 7.36
N GLY A 236 1.87 13.76 6.30
CA GLY A 236 3.30 13.39 6.22
C GLY A 236 3.78 12.52 7.37
N SER A 237 5.03 12.72 7.81
CA SER A 237 5.65 11.92 8.88
C SER A 237 4.98 12.10 10.24
N GLU A 238 4.45 13.29 10.54
CA GLU A 238 3.77 13.57 11.80
C GLU A 238 2.46 12.77 11.95
N GLY A 239 1.68 12.66 10.87
CA GLY A 239 0.47 11.84 10.89
C GLY A 239 0.79 10.35 10.97
N ALA A 240 1.91 9.89 10.39
CA ALA A 240 2.39 8.52 10.55
C ALA A 240 2.72 8.21 12.03
N ASN A 241 3.43 9.13 12.70
CA ASN A 241 3.75 9.04 14.13
C ASN A 241 2.48 9.05 14.99
N LEU A 242 1.49 9.89 14.65
CA LEU A 242 0.20 9.92 15.33
C LEU A 242 -0.52 8.57 15.25
N VAL A 243 -0.57 7.95 14.06
CA VAL A 243 -1.17 6.62 13.88
C VAL A 243 -0.44 5.57 14.74
N PHE A 244 0.89 5.61 14.78
CA PHE A 244 1.68 4.69 15.59
C PHE A 244 1.41 4.85 17.08
N LYS A 245 1.30 6.10 17.55
CA LYS A 245 0.97 6.42 18.93
C LYS A 245 -0.42 5.95 19.33
N VAL A 246 -1.41 6.14 18.46
CA VAL A 246 -2.80 5.71 18.69
C VAL A 246 -2.90 4.18 18.74
N LEU A 247 -2.11 3.47 17.94
CA LEU A 247 -2.12 2.01 17.83
C LEU A 247 -1.02 1.34 18.67
N ASN A 248 -0.42 2.06 19.61
CA ASN A 248 0.75 1.59 20.35
C ASN A 248 0.48 0.28 21.10
N ASP A 249 -0.71 0.13 21.69
CA ASP A 249 -1.09 -1.06 22.47
C ASP A 249 -1.35 -2.31 21.59
N GLU A 250 -1.64 -2.12 20.31
CA GLU A 250 -1.79 -3.20 19.33
C GLU A 250 -0.46 -3.55 18.65
N ILE A 251 0.45 -2.57 18.55
CA ILE A 251 1.78 -2.72 17.97
C ILE A 251 2.74 -3.34 18.99
N TYR A 252 2.69 -2.91 20.25
CA TYR A 252 3.52 -3.41 21.32
C TYR A 252 2.67 -4.10 22.37
N SER A 253 3.06 -5.32 22.75
CA SER A 253 2.32 -6.11 23.72
C SER A 253 3.26 -6.81 24.69
N ALA A 254 2.83 -6.98 25.94
CA ALA A 254 3.60 -7.73 26.94
C ALA A 254 3.65 -9.23 26.62
N GLU A 255 2.65 -9.74 25.91
CA GLU A 255 2.58 -11.14 25.47
C GLU A 255 2.93 -11.26 23.98
N LYS A 256 3.54 -12.37 23.58
CA LYS A 256 3.85 -12.60 22.18
C LYS A 256 2.54 -12.63 21.36
N PRO A 257 2.45 -11.86 20.25
CA PRO A 257 1.25 -11.86 19.42
C PRO A 257 0.97 -13.28 18.90
N ASN A 258 -0.29 -13.70 18.97
CA ASN A 258 -0.68 -14.99 18.41
C ASN A 258 -0.63 -14.98 16.88
N LYS A 259 -0.60 -16.16 16.25
CA LYS A 259 -0.57 -16.29 14.78
C LYS A 259 -1.71 -15.55 14.08
N GLN A 260 -2.88 -15.46 14.70
CA GLN A 260 -4.01 -14.74 14.11
C GLN A 260 -3.72 -13.24 14.01
N VAL A 261 -3.17 -12.64 15.07
CA VAL A 261 -2.77 -11.23 15.13
C VAL A 261 -1.59 -10.96 14.19
N GLU A 262 -0.54 -11.80 14.21
CA GLU A 262 0.59 -11.70 13.28
C GLU A 262 0.15 -11.81 11.82
N SER A 263 -0.89 -12.61 11.55
CA SER A 263 -1.45 -12.75 10.21
C SER A 263 -2.38 -11.60 9.81
N LEU A 264 -2.60 -10.54 10.60
CA LEU A 264 -3.62 -9.50 10.33
C LEU A 264 -5.07 -10.04 10.37
N GLY A 265 -5.32 -11.10 11.14
CA GLY A 265 -6.65 -11.69 11.29
C GLY A 265 -7.67 -10.81 12.04
N THR A 266 -7.21 -9.75 12.69
CA THR A 266 -8.03 -8.74 13.37
C THR A 266 -8.42 -7.58 12.47
N MET A 267 -7.70 -7.36 11.35
CA MET A 267 -8.01 -6.27 10.42
C MET A 267 -9.32 -6.55 9.65
N PRO A 268 -10.15 -5.52 9.41
CA PRO A 268 -11.36 -5.67 8.61
C PRO A 268 -11.04 -6.14 7.18
N LYS A 269 -11.89 -7.00 6.64
CA LYS A 269 -11.71 -7.54 5.28
C LYS A 269 -11.68 -6.45 4.21
N ALA A 270 -12.47 -5.38 4.37
CA ALA A 270 -12.47 -4.23 3.48
C ALA A 270 -11.09 -3.57 3.42
N VAL A 271 -10.45 -3.36 4.57
CA VAL A 271 -9.09 -2.78 4.67
C VAL A 271 -8.06 -3.69 4.02
N ILE A 272 -8.10 -5.00 4.29
CA ILE A 272 -7.15 -5.95 3.67
C ILE A 272 -7.32 -5.98 2.14
N LYS A 273 -8.57 -5.97 1.63
CA LYS A 273 -8.83 -5.92 0.20
C LYS A 273 -8.34 -4.62 -0.43
N GLY A 274 -8.59 -3.50 0.23
CA GLY A 274 -8.11 -2.18 -0.15
C GLY A 274 -6.60 -2.08 -0.23
N LEU A 275 -5.92 -2.55 0.82
CA LEU A 275 -4.46 -2.58 0.89
C LEU A 275 -3.86 -3.50 -0.18
N GLY A 276 -4.45 -4.68 -0.39
CA GLY A 276 -4.03 -5.57 -1.47
C GLY A 276 -4.16 -4.91 -2.85
N ARG A 277 -5.28 -4.22 -3.10
CA ARG A 277 -5.47 -3.45 -4.34
C ARG A 277 -4.42 -2.35 -4.53
N ALA A 278 -4.06 -1.64 -3.47
CA ALA A 278 -3.07 -0.57 -3.54
C ALA A 278 -1.63 -1.06 -3.76
N LEU A 279 -1.29 -2.21 -3.18
CA LEU A 279 0.03 -2.85 -3.33
C LEU A 279 0.21 -3.48 -4.71
N GLU A 280 -0.85 -4.03 -5.28
CA GLU A 280 -0.87 -4.64 -6.62
C GLU A 280 -1.26 -3.65 -7.74
N ALA A 281 -1.39 -2.35 -7.43
CA ALA A 281 -1.74 -1.36 -8.44
C ALA A 281 -0.67 -1.32 -9.54
N PRO A 282 -1.06 -1.33 -10.84
CA PRO A 282 -2.43 -1.16 -11.35
C PRO A 282 -3.23 -2.45 -11.61
N SER A 283 -2.68 -3.64 -11.39
CA SER A 283 -3.18 -4.91 -11.96
C SER A 283 -4.11 -5.72 -11.04
N PHE A 284 -4.84 -5.09 -10.12
CA PHE A 284 -5.63 -5.82 -9.13
C PHE A 284 -6.95 -6.38 -9.68
N ASN A 285 -7.17 -7.69 -9.52
CA ASN A 285 -8.44 -8.33 -9.85
C ASN A 285 -9.37 -8.40 -8.63
N SER A 286 -10.53 -7.74 -8.73
CA SER A 286 -11.51 -7.62 -7.63
C SER A 286 -12.21 -8.93 -7.25
N LEU A 287 -12.11 -9.97 -8.10
CA LEU A 287 -12.67 -11.30 -7.92
C LEU A 287 -11.79 -12.22 -7.07
N ILE A 288 -10.56 -11.82 -6.74
CA ILE A 288 -9.66 -12.65 -5.94
C ILE A 288 -10.24 -12.85 -4.52
N PRO A 289 -10.36 -14.10 -4.04
CA PRO A 289 -10.78 -14.39 -2.68
C PRO A 289 -9.94 -13.66 -1.61
N THR A 290 -10.59 -13.16 -0.55
CA THR A 290 -9.92 -12.34 0.48
C THR A 290 -8.73 -13.03 1.15
N PHE A 291 -8.76 -14.36 1.31
CA PHE A 291 -7.63 -15.07 1.93
C PHE A 291 -6.38 -15.08 1.04
N ILE A 292 -6.55 -15.08 -0.28
CA ILE A 292 -5.44 -14.95 -1.24
C ILE A 292 -4.89 -13.53 -1.20
N VAL A 293 -5.76 -12.52 -1.23
CA VAL A 293 -5.36 -11.11 -1.10
C VAL A 293 -4.58 -10.89 0.19
N LYS A 294 -5.07 -11.43 1.31
CA LYS A 294 -4.39 -11.41 2.60
C LYS A 294 -2.99 -12.04 2.55
N GLY A 295 -2.87 -13.21 1.91
CA GLY A 295 -1.58 -13.88 1.72
C GLY A 295 -0.59 -13.03 0.91
N LYS A 296 -1.08 -12.36 -0.15
CA LYS A 296 -0.28 -11.42 -0.94
C LYS A 296 0.17 -10.21 -0.13
N VAL A 297 -0.73 -9.58 0.63
CA VAL A 297 -0.40 -8.47 1.55
C VAL A 297 0.70 -8.90 2.53
N LEU A 298 0.56 -10.06 3.18
CA LEU A 298 1.58 -10.58 4.10
C LEU A 298 2.93 -10.83 3.41
N ASN A 299 2.93 -11.31 2.17
CA ASN A 299 4.14 -11.49 1.40
C ASN A 299 4.81 -10.15 1.07
N SER A 300 4.04 -9.14 0.66
CA SER A 300 4.54 -7.77 0.43
C SER A 300 5.10 -7.16 1.71
N LEU A 301 4.43 -7.31 2.85
CA LEU A 301 4.94 -6.85 4.15
C LEU A 301 6.27 -7.50 4.51
N LYS A 302 6.41 -8.81 4.26
CA LYS A 302 7.67 -9.52 4.46
C LYS A 302 8.77 -9.03 3.53
N GLN A 303 8.46 -8.71 2.27
CA GLN A 303 9.43 -8.14 1.34
C GLN A 303 9.89 -6.75 1.81
N ILE A 304 8.96 -5.90 2.24
CA ILE A 304 9.25 -4.59 2.83
C ILE A 304 10.11 -4.74 4.07
N GLU A 305 9.77 -5.65 4.99
CA GLU A 305 10.57 -5.94 6.19
C GLU A 305 12.00 -6.34 5.84
N ASN A 306 12.20 -7.24 4.87
CA ASN A 306 13.55 -7.64 4.46
C ASN A 306 14.34 -6.45 3.89
N ALA A 307 13.69 -5.59 3.09
CA ALA A 307 14.31 -4.40 2.53
C ALA A 307 14.63 -3.34 3.61
N ASP A 308 13.70 -3.10 4.55
CA ASP A 308 13.89 -2.19 5.69
C ASP A 308 15.07 -2.64 6.55
N ASN A 309 15.09 -3.93 6.91
CA ASN A 309 16.17 -4.52 7.71
C ASN A 309 17.50 -4.43 6.98
N PHE A 310 17.53 -4.64 5.66
CA PHE A 310 18.75 -4.48 4.87
C PHE A 310 19.25 -3.03 4.87
N LEU A 311 18.38 -2.06 4.59
CA LEU A 311 18.72 -0.63 4.56
C LEU A 311 19.32 -0.17 5.90
N VAL A 312 18.70 -0.57 7.02
CA VAL A 312 19.18 -0.20 8.37
C VAL A 312 20.43 -0.98 8.77
N ALA A 313 20.50 -2.29 8.50
CA ALA A 313 21.64 -3.11 8.92
C ALA A 313 22.91 -2.79 8.15
N GLN A 314 22.79 -2.30 6.91
CA GLN A 314 23.93 -1.89 6.07
C GLN A 314 24.21 -0.39 6.14
N ASP A 315 23.47 0.35 6.97
CA ASP A 315 23.58 1.81 7.13
C ASP A 315 23.63 2.54 5.77
N ILE A 316 22.73 2.17 4.86
CA ILE A 316 22.71 2.72 3.51
C ILE A 316 22.31 4.19 3.58
N ASP A 317 23.18 5.07 3.07
CA ASP A 317 22.84 6.49 2.90
C ASP A 317 21.74 6.65 1.85
N LEU A 318 20.54 7.03 2.29
CA LEU A 318 19.38 7.21 1.42
C LEU A 318 19.56 8.34 0.40
N ASN A 319 20.44 9.32 0.67
CA ASN A 319 20.73 10.40 -0.28
C ASN A 319 21.59 9.92 -1.47
N SER A 320 22.29 8.80 -1.30
CA SER A 320 23.12 8.20 -2.35
C SER A 320 22.33 7.33 -3.33
N LEU A 321 21.06 7.03 -3.03
CA LEU A 321 20.20 6.22 -3.89
C LEU A 321 19.84 6.99 -5.17
N SER A 322 19.84 6.29 -6.31
CA SER A 322 19.30 6.86 -7.54
C SER A 322 17.81 7.20 -7.36
N TYR A 323 17.34 8.22 -8.08
CA TYR A 323 15.94 8.65 -8.01
C TYR A 323 14.96 7.48 -8.23
N ASP A 324 15.23 6.64 -9.23
CA ASP A 324 14.38 5.48 -9.55
C ASP A 324 14.33 4.47 -8.40
N LEU A 325 15.48 4.14 -7.78
CA LEU A 325 15.53 3.20 -6.65
C LEU A 325 14.83 3.77 -5.41
N LEU A 326 15.03 5.05 -5.14
CA LEU A 326 14.35 5.74 -4.05
C LEU A 326 12.83 5.76 -4.28
N GLN A 327 12.40 6.05 -5.51
CA GLN A 327 10.99 6.07 -5.88
C GLN A 327 10.36 4.67 -5.79
N GLU A 328 11.07 3.61 -6.18
CA GLU A 328 10.63 2.23 -6.00
C GLU A 328 10.55 1.82 -4.52
N ALA A 329 11.56 2.17 -3.72
CA ALA A 329 11.58 1.90 -2.28
C ALA A 329 10.42 2.62 -1.55
N CYS A 330 10.21 3.90 -1.83
CA CYS A 330 9.06 4.67 -1.32
C CYS A 330 7.73 4.10 -1.85
N GLY A 331 7.67 3.79 -3.14
CA GLY A 331 6.51 3.24 -3.81
C GLY A 331 6.02 1.92 -3.20
N ALA A 332 6.94 1.02 -2.81
CA ALA A 332 6.62 -0.22 -2.11
C ALA A 332 6.00 0.00 -0.72
N ARG A 333 6.36 1.11 -0.06
CA ARG A 333 5.83 1.54 1.25
C ARG A 333 4.61 2.46 1.14
N LEU A 334 4.09 2.61 -0.08
CA LEU A 334 3.02 3.55 -0.43
C LEU A 334 3.36 5.01 -0.05
N ILE A 335 4.64 5.32 0.16
CA ILE A 335 5.14 6.66 0.43
C ILE A 335 5.18 7.43 -0.88
N GLY A 336 4.48 8.56 -0.92
CA GLY A 336 4.58 9.54 -2.00
C GLY A 336 3.44 9.49 -3.03
N GLY A 337 3.75 9.99 -4.22
CA GLY A 337 2.84 10.26 -5.33
C GLY A 337 3.58 11.04 -6.42
N PRO A 338 2.96 11.27 -7.59
CA PRO A 338 3.58 12.04 -8.66
C PRO A 338 3.94 13.45 -8.17
N GLY A 339 5.15 13.92 -8.49
CA GLY A 339 5.61 15.28 -8.19
C GLY A 339 6.28 15.48 -6.83
N ARG A 340 6.52 14.41 -6.05
CA ARG A 340 7.31 14.50 -4.80
C ARG A 340 8.81 14.66 -5.11
N SER A 341 9.50 15.52 -4.36
CA SER A 341 10.94 15.72 -4.49
C SER A 341 11.73 14.56 -3.86
N SER A 342 13.00 14.42 -4.25
CA SER A 342 13.89 13.41 -3.67
C SER A 342 14.08 13.62 -2.17
N GLU A 343 14.21 14.88 -1.73
CA GLU A 343 14.41 15.26 -0.33
C GLU A 343 13.21 14.86 0.52
N GLU A 344 11.98 15.09 0.03
CA GLU A 344 10.77 14.68 0.75
C GLU A 344 10.67 13.15 0.83
N MET A 345 11.02 12.43 -0.24
CA MET A 345 11.04 10.97 -0.25
C MET A 345 12.07 10.40 0.73
N VAL A 346 13.28 10.95 0.76
CA VAL A 346 14.31 10.58 1.74
C VAL A 346 13.82 10.82 3.15
N GLN A 347 13.28 12.00 3.45
CA GLN A 347 12.77 12.34 4.79
C GLN A 347 11.69 11.36 5.25
N ARG A 348 10.72 11.04 4.39
CA ARG A 348 9.62 10.11 4.71
C ARG A 348 10.11 8.68 4.85
N LEU A 349 11.04 8.24 4.01
CA LEU A 349 11.63 6.90 4.11
C LEU A 349 12.47 6.76 5.39
N THR A 350 13.23 7.79 5.77
CA THR A 350 13.94 7.84 7.05
C THR A 350 12.97 7.67 8.21
N SER A 351 11.89 8.48 8.24
CA SER A 351 10.86 8.36 9.27
C SER A 351 10.23 6.96 9.31
N TRP A 352 9.95 6.36 8.15
CA TRP A 352 9.45 4.99 8.08
C TRP A 352 10.42 3.99 8.73
N LEU A 353 11.70 4.04 8.39
CA LEU A 353 12.72 3.11 8.91
C LEU A 353 12.94 3.31 10.41
N ASP A 354 12.89 4.56 10.89
CA ASP A 354 12.98 4.88 12.30
C ASP A 354 11.82 4.23 13.08
N THR A 355 10.58 4.43 12.62
CA THR A 355 9.37 3.94 13.28
C THR A 355 9.18 2.42 13.16
N THR A 356 9.61 1.79 12.08
CA THR A 356 9.35 0.35 11.80
C THR A 356 10.50 -0.60 12.10
N VAL A 357 11.72 -0.08 12.26
CA VAL A 357 12.91 -0.89 12.52
C VAL A 357 13.70 -0.39 13.72
N LYS A 358 14.15 0.87 13.71
CA LYS A 358 15.10 1.36 14.72
C LYS A 358 14.46 1.50 16.09
N GLU A 359 13.32 2.19 16.18
CA GLU A 359 12.59 2.38 17.44
C GLU A 359 12.05 1.05 18.00
N PRO A 360 11.39 0.17 17.23
CA PRO A 360 10.95 -1.11 17.76
C PRO A 360 12.07 -1.98 18.33
N LYS A 361 13.25 -1.95 17.71
CA LYS A 361 14.42 -2.66 18.22
C LYS A 361 14.82 -2.13 19.60
N LYS A 362 14.94 -0.81 19.76
CA LYS A 362 15.23 -0.16 21.05
C LYS A 362 14.17 -0.51 22.11
N VAL A 363 12.89 -0.36 21.78
CA VAL A 363 11.77 -0.63 22.70
C VAL A 363 11.74 -2.10 23.15
N THR A 364 12.00 -3.04 22.23
CA THR A 364 12.03 -4.47 22.52
C THR A 364 13.21 -4.81 23.45
N GLU A 365 14.38 -4.20 23.22
CA GLU A 365 15.59 -4.40 24.03
C GLU A 365 15.46 -3.77 25.43
N GLU A 366 14.92 -2.55 25.53
CA GLU A 366 14.81 -1.80 26.79
C GLU A 366 13.63 -2.24 27.66
N LYS A 367 12.46 -2.49 27.06
CA LYS A 367 11.21 -2.74 27.80
C LYS A 367 10.77 -4.19 27.80
N GLY A 368 11.42 -5.06 27.02
CA GLY A 368 11.03 -6.47 26.87
C GLY A 368 9.65 -6.69 26.24
N LEU A 369 9.10 -5.69 25.54
CA LEU A 369 7.81 -5.78 24.86
C LEU A 369 7.95 -6.53 23.53
N HIS A 370 6.90 -7.23 23.13
CA HIS A 370 6.82 -7.88 21.82
C HIS A 370 6.27 -6.90 20.76
N TYR A 371 7.04 -6.74 19.67
CA TYR A 371 6.67 -5.91 18.52
C TYR A 371 5.92 -6.71 17.45
N ASN A 372 4.72 -6.24 17.08
CA ASN A 372 3.90 -6.77 16.00
C ASN A 372 4.18 -6.03 14.67
N GLY A 373 5.31 -6.36 14.04
CA GLY A 373 5.79 -5.66 12.85
C GLY A 373 4.86 -5.73 11.63
N ASN A 374 4.08 -6.80 11.47
CA ASN A 374 3.11 -6.90 10.37
C ASN A 374 1.97 -5.89 10.53
N PHE A 375 1.41 -5.79 11.74
CA PHE A 375 0.32 -4.85 12.01
C PHE A 375 0.80 -3.40 11.93
N ALA A 376 1.97 -3.11 12.51
CA ALA A 376 2.60 -1.79 12.44
C ALA A 376 2.79 -1.31 10.99
N ARG A 377 3.44 -2.12 10.14
CA ARG A 377 3.66 -1.78 8.74
C ARG A 377 2.33 -1.68 7.98
N ALA A 378 1.39 -2.60 8.17
CA ALA A 378 0.08 -2.53 7.51
C ALA A 378 -0.67 -1.24 7.84
N SER A 379 -0.66 -0.80 9.11
CA SER A 379 -1.27 0.44 9.55
C SER A 379 -0.62 1.67 8.92
N LEU A 380 0.72 1.70 8.85
CA LEU A 380 1.44 2.79 8.17
C LEU A 380 1.23 2.79 6.66
N LEU A 381 1.14 1.62 6.01
CA LEU A 381 0.77 1.54 4.60
C LEU A 381 -0.62 2.12 4.37
N CYS A 382 -1.61 1.78 5.21
CA CYS A 382 -2.94 2.36 5.12
C CYS A 382 -2.92 3.88 5.31
N TYR A 383 -2.14 4.39 6.27
CA TYR A 383 -1.96 5.82 6.47
C TYR A 383 -1.34 6.50 5.25
N ASN A 384 -0.19 6.02 4.77
CA ASN A 384 0.51 6.58 3.63
C ASN A 384 -0.35 6.55 2.35
N LEU A 385 -1.16 5.51 2.20
CA LEU A 385 -2.09 5.40 1.09
C LEU A 385 -3.16 6.51 1.14
N VAL A 386 -3.72 6.79 2.33
CA VAL A 386 -4.67 7.90 2.50
C VAL A 386 -3.96 9.25 2.33
N ASP A 387 -2.76 9.43 2.89
CA ASP A 387 -1.97 10.64 2.73
C ASP A 387 -1.60 10.92 1.26
N GLY A 388 -1.22 9.87 0.51
CA GLY A 388 -0.96 9.98 -0.92
C GLY A 388 -2.21 10.25 -1.76
N ALA A 389 -3.39 9.80 -1.31
CA ALA A 389 -4.67 10.11 -1.95
C ALA A 389 -5.16 11.53 -1.65
N ARG A 390 -4.62 12.20 -0.62
CA ARG A 390 -4.84 13.63 -0.36
C ARG A 390 -4.04 14.44 -1.36
N ASP A 391 -4.57 14.49 -2.57
CA ASP A 391 -4.03 15.31 -3.64
C ASP A 391 -4.11 16.80 -3.24
N GLY A 392 -3.08 17.60 -3.55
CA GLY A 392 -3.18 19.05 -3.48
C GLY A 392 -4.33 19.60 -4.34
N ARG A 393 -4.73 18.89 -5.40
CA ARG A 393 -5.95 19.19 -6.18
C ARG A 393 -7.25 18.95 -5.41
N ALA A 394 -7.26 18.10 -4.38
CA ALA A 394 -8.38 18.01 -3.44
C ALA A 394 -8.46 19.20 -2.48
N ALA A 395 -7.44 20.07 -2.46
CA ALA A 395 -7.54 21.41 -1.90
C ALA A 395 -8.28 22.40 -2.82
N SER A 396 -8.73 21.97 -4.01
CA SER A 396 -9.67 22.75 -4.82
C SER A 396 -10.88 23.12 -3.96
N TYR A 397 -11.18 24.42 -3.94
CA TYR A 397 -12.28 24.95 -3.16
C TYR A 397 -13.64 24.43 -3.68
N LEU A 398 -13.73 24.04 -4.96
CA LEU A 398 -14.97 23.65 -5.62
C LEU A 398 -15.62 22.38 -5.03
N PRO A 399 -14.92 21.23 -4.88
CA PRO A 399 -15.46 20.08 -4.16
C PRO A 399 -15.92 20.44 -2.74
N ARG A 400 -15.16 21.25 -1.99
CA ARG A 400 -15.55 21.67 -0.63
C ARG A 400 -16.85 22.48 -0.65
N LEU A 401 -16.98 23.45 -1.55
CA LEU A 401 -18.21 24.23 -1.72
C LEU A 401 -19.40 23.35 -2.10
N LEU A 402 -19.19 22.37 -2.99
CA LEU A 402 -20.25 21.45 -3.43
C LEU A 402 -20.82 20.63 -2.27
N PHE A 403 -19.97 20.20 -1.33
CA PHE A 403 -20.39 19.44 -0.15
C PHE A 403 -20.79 20.32 1.05
N GLN A 404 -20.30 21.56 1.15
CA GLN A 404 -20.71 22.51 2.21
C GLN A 404 -22.17 22.93 2.10
N GLY A 405 -22.71 23.07 0.89
CA GLY A 405 -24.13 23.41 0.70
C GLY A 405 -25.10 22.41 1.36
N GLN A 406 -24.72 21.13 1.43
CA GLN A 406 -25.53 20.10 2.07
C GLN A 406 -25.45 20.15 3.60
N MET A 407 -24.29 20.47 4.17
CA MET A 407 -24.12 20.53 5.64
C MET A 407 -24.91 21.69 6.27
N ASN A 408 -25.00 22.82 5.58
CA ASN A 408 -25.83 23.94 6.04
C ASN A 408 -27.33 23.63 5.99
N SER A 409 -27.75 22.67 5.16
CA SER A 409 -29.16 22.25 5.05
C SER A 409 -29.60 21.40 6.25
N SER A 410 -28.72 20.56 6.79
CA SER A 410 -29.03 19.72 7.97
C SER A 410 -29.15 20.50 9.28
N ALA A 411 -28.47 21.65 9.40
CA ALA A 411 -28.54 22.51 10.57
C ALA A 411 -29.82 23.38 10.62
N ALA A 412 -30.53 23.48 9.50
CA ALA A 412 -31.70 24.34 9.34
C ALA A 412 -33.04 23.61 9.46
N THR A 413 -33.09 22.41 10.06
CA THR A 413 -34.38 21.79 10.40
C THR A 413 -34.90 22.49 11.66
N PRO A 414 -35.90 23.39 11.58
CA PRO A 414 -36.48 23.96 12.79
C PRO A 414 -37.15 22.81 13.52
N GLU A 415 -36.93 22.71 14.83
CA GLU A 415 -37.80 21.90 15.68
C GLU A 415 -39.23 22.42 15.47
N ILE A 416 -40.01 21.72 14.64
CA ILE A 416 -41.45 21.90 14.62
C ILE A 416 -41.89 21.34 15.97
N GLU A 417 -42.06 22.23 16.94
CA GLU A 417 -42.76 21.92 18.19
C GLU A 417 -44.08 21.22 17.82
N GLU A 418 -44.18 19.93 18.09
CA GLU A 418 -45.43 19.18 18.06
C GLU A 418 -46.32 19.66 19.22
N GLY A 419 -46.76 20.91 19.14
CA GLY A 419 -47.81 21.48 19.97
C GLY A 419 -49.17 20.99 19.47
N GLY A 420 -49.78 20.03 20.16
CA GLY A 420 -51.16 19.68 19.82
C GLY A 420 -51.82 18.48 20.47
N LYS A 421 -51.71 18.29 21.79
CA LYS A 421 -52.62 17.38 22.53
C LYS A 421 -54.07 17.89 22.44
N ARG A 422 -54.82 17.41 21.44
CA ARG A 422 -56.29 17.53 21.38
C ARG A 422 -56.92 16.73 22.53
N LYS A 423 -57.30 17.42 23.60
CA LYS A 423 -58.25 16.91 24.61
C LYS A 423 -59.59 16.66 23.93
N LYS A 424 -60.01 15.40 23.79
CA LYS A 424 -61.38 15.03 23.46
C LYS A 424 -62.22 15.09 24.73
N ASN A 425 -63.07 16.11 24.86
CA ASN A 425 -64.18 16.09 25.80
C ASN A 425 -65.22 15.09 25.29
N LYS A 426 -65.53 14.07 26.11
CA LYS A 426 -66.74 13.26 25.97
C LYS A 426 -67.79 13.83 26.91
N LYS A 427 -68.97 14.14 26.35
CA LYS A 427 -70.24 14.27 27.05
C LYS A 427 -70.75 12.89 27.47
#